data_AF-A0A9P8MTZ8-F1
#
_entry.id   AF-A0A9P8MTZ8-F1
#
_cell.length_a   1.000
_cell.length_b   1.000
_cell.length_c   1.000
_cell.angle_alpha   90.00
_cell.angle_beta   90.00
_cell.angle_gamma   90.00
#
_symmetry.space_group_name_H-M   'P 1'
#
loop_
_entity.id
_entity.type
_entity.pdbx_description
1 polymer ?
#
loop_
_entity_poly.entity_id
_entity_poly.type
_entity_poly.pdbx_seq_one_letter_code
_entity_poly.pdbx_strand_id
1 'polypeptide(L)'
;MALECNSCKKSPPEVALLKRCAKCSTTPYCSRDCQKADWKVHKKVCGKQADATTSFQDGPTTGNSSPPKGLEQGVIRPFTRLENRTWLHDRSERDVYGLLIDAYRLRVEDMYNIEGEADADSIYGGAANGLRGFKRFLERVERCPGILPPWWDAKKKECETLGMTPSQWHDLRSAVEKSDIIEQYGDSRFPMQLRMFAESVYGRAPSGTSGTAMSQMMVAMEQGKAEGMESHMMDMSAAMLGRR
;
A
#
# COMPACT_ATOMS: atom_id res chain seq x y z
N MET A 1 -25.43 26.52 7.19
CA MET A 1 -25.44 25.63 8.37
C MET A 1 -24.03 25.59 8.94
N ALA A 2 -23.87 25.81 10.24
CA ALA A 2 -22.55 25.79 10.87
C ALA A 2 -21.97 24.37 10.82
N LEU A 3 -20.68 24.26 10.49
CA LEU A 3 -19.97 22.99 10.55
C LEU A 3 -19.74 22.67 12.04
N GLU A 4 -20.26 21.55 12.52
CA GLU A 4 -20.11 21.08 13.91
C GLU A 4 -19.63 19.63 13.94
N CYS A 5 -18.97 19.22 15.02
CA CYS A 5 -18.51 17.84 15.18
C CYS A 5 -19.70 16.89 15.24
N ASN A 6 -19.71 15.85 14.41
CA ASN A 6 -20.84 14.93 14.36
C ASN A 6 -21.05 14.14 15.67
N SER A 7 -19.99 13.96 16.45
CA SER A 7 -20.00 13.23 17.72
C SER A 7 -20.35 14.12 18.93
N CYS A 8 -19.62 15.22 19.13
CA CYS A 8 -19.77 16.05 20.34
C CYS A 8 -20.54 17.36 20.12
N LYS A 9 -20.99 17.61 18.89
CA LYS A 9 -21.77 18.80 18.47
C LYS A 9 -21.11 20.15 18.70
N LYS A 10 -19.82 20.18 19.06
CA LYS A 10 -19.03 21.42 19.16
C LYS A 10 -18.66 21.97 17.79
N SER A 11 -18.68 23.30 17.66
CA SER A 11 -18.29 24.06 16.48
C SER A 11 -17.25 25.13 16.86
N PRO A 12 -16.52 25.71 15.88
CA PRO A 12 -15.62 26.83 16.17
C PRO A 12 -16.39 28.02 16.81
N PRO A 13 -15.84 28.70 17.84
CA PRO A 13 -14.44 28.68 18.29
C PRO A 13 -14.10 27.64 19.38
N GLU A 14 -15.07 26.85 19.88
CA GLU A 14 -14.81 25.87 20.94
C GLU A 14 -13.87 24.74 20.51
N VAL A 15 -13.80 24.48 19.20
CA VAL A 15 -12.86 23.54 18.58
C VAL A 15 -12.10 24.25 17.47
N ALA A 16 -10.78 24.20 17.52
CA ALA A 16 -9.90 24.95 16.61
C ALA A 16 -10.10 24.58 15.13
N LEU A 17 -10.44 23.32 14.83
CA LEU A 17 -10.68 22.85 13.47
C LEU A 17 -11.52 21.56 13.46
N LEU A 18 -12.41 21.45 12.47
CA LEU A 18 -13.15 20.21 12.17
C LEU A 18 -12.48 19.50 10.98
N LYS A 19 -12.05 18.26 11.21
CA LYS A 19 -11.49 17.37 10.18
C LYS A 19 -12.58 16.44 9.66
N ARG A 20 -12.57 16.13 8.37
CA ARG A 20 -13.53 15.19 7.78
C ARG A 20 -13.05 13.75 7.93
N CYS A 21 -14.00 12.81 7.97
CA CYS A 21 -13.70 11.39 7.98
C CYS A 21 -12.82 11.03 6.78
N ALA A 22 -11.64 10.45 7.01
CA ALA A 22 -10.70 10.12 5.94
C ALA A 22 -11.25 9.13 4.90
N LYS A 23 -12.23 8.30 5.29
CA LYS A 23 -12.82 7.28 4.41
C LYS A 23 -13.92 7.81 3.48
N CYS A 24 -14.69 8.82 3.88
CA CYS A 24 -15.80 9.34 3.06
C CYS A 24 -15.70 10.83 2.76
N SER A 25 -14.82 11.56 3.43
CA SER A 25 -14.65 13.02 3.33
C SER A 25 -15.94 13.83 3.53
N THR A 26 -16.99 13.22 4.11
CA THR A 26 -18.30 13.86 4.30
C THR A 26 -18.50 14.35 5.72
N THR A 27 -18.28 13.49 6.72
CA THR A 27 -18.67 13.75 8.11
C THR A 27 -17.56 14.45 8.90
N PRO A 28 -17.81 15.61 9.54
CA PRO A 28 -16.82 16.37 10.30
C PRO A 28 -16.67 15.92 11.77
N TYR A 29 -15.43 15.95 12.28
CA TYR A 29 -15.05 15.63 13.67
C TYR A 29 -13.96 16.58 14.17
N CYS A 30 -14.00 16.97 15.44
CA CYS A 30 -12.94 17.81 16.02
C CYS A 30 -11.69 17.02 16.44
N SER A 31 -11.81 15.71 16.64
CA SER A 31 -10.69 14.82 17.03
C SER A 31 -10.90 13.39 16.55
N ARG A 32 -9.82 12.59 16.54
CA ARG A 32 -9.90 11.13 16.27
C ARG A 32 -10.75 10.41 17.32
N ASP A 33 -10.79 10.89 18.56
CA ASP A 33 -11.61 10.28 19.61
C ASP A 33 -13.10 10.48 19.35
N CYS A 34 -13.50 11.66 18.86
CA CYS A 34 -14.87 11.91 18.42
C CYS A 34 -15.26 11.04 17.21
N GLN A 35 -14.34 10.83 16.27
CA GLN A 35 -14.56 9.92 15.15
C GLN A 35 -14.73 8.46 15.62
N LYS A 36 -13.89 7.99 16.56
CA LYS A 36 -13.99 6.64 17.14
C LYS A 36 -15.27 6.44 17.94
N ALA A 37 -15.70 7.46 18.70
CA ALA A 37 -16.95 7.41 19.47
C ALA A 37 -18.18 7.28 18.55
N ASP A 38 -18.20 8.03 17.45
CA ASP A 38 -19.28 7.96 16.45
C ASP A 38 -19.16 6.74 15.52
N TRP A 39 -18.02 6.06 15.51
CA TRP A 39 -17.72 4.99 14.54
C TRP A 39 -18.78 3.90 14.48
N LYS A 40 -19.36 3.49 15.62
CA LYS A 40 -20.41 2.46 15.66
C LYS A 40 -21.64 2.82 14.81
N VAL A 41 -21.96 4.11 14.72
CA VAL A 41 -23.08 4.65 13.94
C VAL A 41 -22.60 5.06 12.55
N HIS A 42 -21.55 5.87 12.48
CA HIS A 42 -21.01 6.41 11.22
C HIS A 42 -20.60 5.31 10.24
N LYS A 43 -20.02 4.18 10.69
CA LYS A 43 -19.57 3.09 9.80
C LYS A 43 -20.67 2.53 8.88
N LYS A 44 -21.94 2.65 9.27
CA LYS A 44 -23.09 2.17 8.47
C LYS A 44 -23.37 3.05 7.24
N VAL A 45 -22.93 4.30 7.29
CA VAL A 45 -23.15 5.34 6.26
C VAL A 45 -21.85 5.90 5.68
N CYS A 46 -20.70 5.58 6.30
CA CYS A 46 -19.37 5.98 5.86
C CYS A 46 -19.06 5.39 4.48
N GLY A 47 -19.01 6.25 3.46
CA GLY A 47 -18.71 5.89 2.07
C GLY A 47 -19.95 5.65 1.20
N LYS A 48 -21.17 5.83 1.71
CA LYS A 48 -22.41 5.66 0.93
C LYS A 48 -22.89 6.91 0.19
N GLN A 49 -22.20 8.04 0.35
CA GLN A 49 -22.51 9.26 -0.38
C GLN A 49 -21.23 9.94 -0.85
N ALA A 50 -20.81 9.58 -2.06
CA ALA A 50 -19.84 10.32 -2.84
C ALA A 50 -20.10 10.09 -4.34
N ASP A 51 -21.34 10.33 -4.78
CA ASP A 51 -21.61 10.70 -6.18
C ASP A 51 -21.99 12.18 -6.18
N ALA A 52 -20.97 13.04 -6.32
CA ALA A 52 -21.06 14.37 -6.93
C ALA A 52 -19.69 15.03 -6.93
N THR A 53 -19.10 15.04 -8.13
CA THR A 53 -18.37 16.18 -8.71
C THR A 53 -17.01 16.53 -8.12
N THR A 54 -15.95 16.00 -8.75
CA THR A 54 -14.86 16.85 -9.23
C THR A 54 -14.17 16.18 -10.41
N SER A 55 -14.59 16.61 -11.59
CA SER A 55 -13.90 16.43 -12.85
C SER A 55 -12.55 17.17 -12.81
N PHE A 56 -11.46 16.41 -12.89
CA PHE A 56 -10.22 16.91 -13.47
C PHE A 56 -9.91 16.02 -14.66
N GLN A 57 -10.16 16.57 -15.85
CA GLN A 57 -9.61 16.06 -17.10
C GLN A 57 -8.13 16.48 -17.15
N ASP A 58 -7.23 15.54 -17.48
CA ASP A 58 -6.41 15.67 -18.68
C ASP A 58 -5.56 14.41 -18.94
N GLY A 59 -5.67 13.89 -20.17
CA GLY A 59 -4.71 12.97 -20.80
C GLY A 59 -5.16 11.50 -20.93
N PRO A 60 -5.08 10.87 -22.12
CA PRO A 60 -5.23 9.42 -22.26
C PRO A 60 -3.98 8.76 -21.64
N THR A 61 -4.02 8.47 -20.35
CA THR A 61 -3.01 7.62 -19.72
C THR A 61 -3.21 6.21 -20.26
N THR A 62 -2.38 5.83 -21.23
CA THR A 62 -2.25 4.45 -21.69
C THR A 62 -2.13 3.54 -20.45
N GLY A 63 -3.08 2.62 -20.27
CA GLY A 63 -3.28 1.80 -19.07
C GLY A 63 -2.17 0.80 -18.73
N ASN A 64 -0.93 1.03 -19.19
CA ASN A 64 0.18 0.08 -19.19
C ASN A 64 1.43 0.55 -18.43
N SER A 65 1.42 1.70 -17.74
CA SER A 65 2.58 2.16 -16.96
C SER A 65 2.20 2.51 -15.51
N SER A 66 3.09 2.19 -14.56
CA SER A 66 2.95 2.69 -13.19
C SER A 66 3.13 4.21 -13.17
N PRO A 67 2.26 4.99 -12.51
CA PRO A 67 2.40 6.44 -12.44
C PRO A 67 3.71 6.83 -11.72
N PRO A 68 4.29 8.00 -12.06
CA PRO A 68 5.61 8.43 -11.55
C PRO A 68 5.55 9.00 -10.12
N LYS A 69 4.39 9.01 -9.45
CA LYS A 69 4.33 9.58 -8.10
C LYS A 69 5.10 8.66 -7.14
N GLY A 70 6.02 9.24 -6.37
CA GLY A 70 6.84 8.49 -5.41
C GLY A 70 7.93 7.61 -6.02
N LEU A 71 8.14 7.66 -7.34
CA LEU A 71 9.19 6.96 -8.07
C LEU A 71 9.92 7.93 -9.01
N GLU A 72 11.20 7.69 -9.26
CA GLU A 72 11.93 8.43 -10.29
C GLU A 72 11.50 8.00 -11.69
N GLN A 73 11.19 6.70 -11.88
CA GLN A 73 10.66 6.19 -13.14
C GLN A 73 9.63 5.06 -12.94
N GLY A 74 8.50 5.18 -13.64
CA GLY A 74 7.51 4.11 -13.76
C GLY A 74 7.98 2.99 -14.70
N VAL A 75 7.51 1.77 -14.49
CA VAL A 75 7.75 0.65 -15.41
C VAL A 75 6.51 0.35 -16.23
N ILE A 76 6.73 -0.16 -17.44
CA ILE A 76 5.67 -0.66 -18.32
C ILE A 76 5.33 -2.10 -17.91
N ARG A 77 4.03 -2.40 -17.82
CA ARG A 77 3.47 -3.71 -17.47
C ARG A 77 4.06 -4.29 -16.17
N PRO A 78 3.86 -3.60 -15.03
CA PRO A 78 4.39 -4.04 -13.74
C PRO A 78 4.01 -5.49 -13.37
N PHE A 79 2.80 -5.97 -13.66
CA PHE A 79 2.37 -7.32 -13.31
C PHE A 79 3.04 -8.39 -14.18
N THR A 80 3.20 -8.12 -15.47
CA THR A 80 3.99 -8.98 -16.37
C THR A 80 5.45 -9.04 -15.91
N ARG A 81 6.02 -7.91 -15.47
CA ARG A 81 7.38 -7.90 -14.91
C ARG A 81 7.48 -8.65 -13.57
N LEU A 82 6.43 -8.65 -12.74
CA LEU A 82 6.38 -9.46 -11.52
C LEU A 82 6.43 -10.96 -11.84
N GLU A 83 5.64 -11.40 -12.81
CA GLU A 83 5.64 -12.79 -13.29
C GLU A 83 7.00 -13.20 -13.85
N ASN A 84 7.61 -12.30 -14.65
CA ASN A 84 8.94 -12.52 -15.24
C ASN A 84 10.11 -12.30 -14.27
N ARG A 85 9.86 -11.97 -13.00
CA ARG A 85 10.87 -11.64 -11.99
C ARG A 85 11.74 -10.42 -12.35
N THR A 86 11.27 -9.53 -13.21
CA THR A 86 11.99 -8.33 -13.66
C THR A 86 11.38 -7.02 -13.13
N TRP A 87 10.48 -7.08 -12.15
CA TRP A 87 9.76 -5.90 -11.64
C TRP A 87 10.67 -4.81 -11.05
N LEU A 88 11.80 -5.18 -10.46
CA LEU A 88 12.81 -4.24 -9.96
C LEU A 88 13.83 -3.79 -11.01
N HIS A 89 13.86 -4.43 -12.18
CA HIS A 89 14.82 -4.12 -13.24
C HIS A 89 14.44 -2.82 -13.96
N ASP A 90 15.43 -2.19 -14.60
CA ASP A 90 15.31 -0.90 -15.28
C ASP A 90 14.79 0.24 -14.38
N ARG A 91 15.17 0.21 -13.10
CA ARG A 91 14.87 1.24 -12.11
C ARG A 91 16.15 1.80 -11.50
N SER A 92 16.05 3.00 -10.95
CA SER A 92 17.16 3.60 -10.19
C SER A 92 17.40 2.86 -8.87
N GLU A 93 18.59 3.05 -8.30
CA GLU A 93 18.93 2.50 -6.99
C GLU A 93 17.92 2.95 -5.92
N ARG A 94 17.56 4.23 -5.94
CA ARG A 94 16.61 4.82 -4.98
C ARG A 94 15.24 4.15 -5.05
N ASP A 95 14.71 3.96 -6.26
CA ASP A 95 13.41 3.32 -6.45
C ASP A 95 13.43 1.87 -5.96
N VAL A 96 14.47 1.11 -6.30
CA VAL A 96 14.60 -0.28 -5.85
C VAL A 96 14.72 -0.38 -4.34
N TYR A 97 15.51 0.49 -3.70
CA TYR A 97 15.61 0.52 -2.24
C TYR A 97 14.26 0.83 -1.60
N GLY A 98 13.55 1.85 -2.08
CA GLY A 98 12.24 2.23 -1.59
C GLY A 98 11.21 1.12 -1.73
N LEU A 99 11.17 0.46 -2.90
CA LEU A 99 10.24 -0.64 -3.17
C LEU A 99 10.51 -1.87 -2.31
N LEU A 100 11.78 -2.21 -2.07
CA LEU A 100 12.14 -3.31 -1.15
C LEU A 100 11.69 -3.00 0.28
N ILE A 101 11.91 -1.76 0.75
CA ILE A 101 11.50 -1.33 2.09
C ILE A 101 9.97 -1.37 2.22
N ASP A 102 9.23 -0.81 1.27
CA ASP A 102 7.77 -0.75 1.36
C ASP A 102 7.11 -2.11 1.14
N ALA A 103 7.70 -2.99 0.32
CA ALA A 103 7.27 -4.38 0.22
C ALA A 103 7.39 -5.11 1.57
N TYR A 104 8.48 -4.88 2.30
CA TYR A 104 8.65 -5.41 3.65
C TYR A 104 7.67 -4.77 4.65
N ARG A 105 7.57 -3.43 4.70
CA ARG A 105 6.69 -2.72 5.65
C ARG A 105 5.24 -3.16 5.48
N LEU A 106 4.75 -3.21 4.24
CA LEU A 106 3.39 -3.66 3.93
C LEU A 106 3.19 -5.14 4.27
N ARG A 107 4.19 -6.00 4.04
CA ARG A 107 4.13 -7.42 4.41
C ARG A 107 3.97 -7.61 5.92
N VAL A 108 4.68 -6.83 6.72
CA VAL A 108 4.61 -6.89 8.19
C VAL A 108 3.25 -6.38 8.68
N GLU A 109 2.76 -5.25 8.14
CA GLU A 109 1.40 -4.75 8.41
C GLU A 109 0.34 -5.81 8.09
N ASP A 110 0.46 -6.46 6.93
CA ASP A 110 -0.47 -7.50 6.49
C ASP A 110 -0.43 -8.72 7.42
N MET A 111 0.75 -9.19 7.86
CA MET A 111 0.84 -10.32 8.81
C MET A 111 0.16 -9.98 10.14
N TYR A 112 0.41 -8.79 10.66
CA TYR A 112 -0.15 -8.36 11.92
C TYR A 112 -1.68 -8.27 11.84
N ASN A 113 -2.22 -7.66 10.79
CA ASN A 113 -3.67 -7.44 10.68
C ASN A 113 -4.46 -8.66 10.20
N ILE A 114 -3.88 -9.52 9.34
CA ILE A 114 -4.60 -10.66 8.74
C ILE A 114 -4.39 -11.94 9.55
N GLU A 115 -3.15 -12.24 9.92
CA GLU A 115 -2.79 -13.49 10.61
C GLU A 115 -2.67 -13.30 12.13
N GLY A 116 -2.62 -12.04 12.61
CA GLY A 116 -2.34 -11.75 14.03
C GLY A 116 -0.89 -12.04 14.42
N GLU A 117 0.01 -12.23 13.45
CA GLU A 117 1.41 -12.54 13.70
C GLU A 117 2.24 -11.26 13.80
N ALA A 118 2.98 -11.12 14.91
CA ALA A 118 3.96 -10.07 15.10
C ALA A 118 5.33 -10.68 15.39
N ASP A 119 6.25 -10.58 14.44
CA ASP A 119 7.66 -10.95 14.65
C ASP A 119 8.22 -10.12 15.82
N ALA A 120 8.88 -10.77 16.78
CA ALA A 120 9.41 -10.12 17.99
C ALA A 120 10.42 -8.98 17.70
N ASP A 121 11.03 -9.00 16.52
CA ASP A 121 11.96 -7.97 16.06
C ASP A 121 11.35 -6.98 15.05
N SER A 122 10.01 -6.97 14.93
CA SER A 122 9.24 -5.96 14.20
C SER A 122 8.73 -4.88 15.15
N ILE A 123 8.28 -3.75 14.60
CA ILE A 123 7.65 -2.67 15.37
C ILE A 123 6.36 -3.11 16.08
N TYR A 124 5.66 -4.13 15.56
CA TYR A 124 4.46 -4.71 16.20
C TYR A 124 4.82 -5.70 17.32
N GLY A 125 6.02 -6.29 17.25
CA GLY A 125 6.55 -7.19 18.29
C GLY A 125 7.29 -6.47 19.42
N GLY A 126 7.28 -5.13 19.44
CA GLY A 126 7.91 -4.31 20.49
C GLY A 126 9.36 -3.89 20.20
N ALA A 127 9.90 -4.15 19.00
CA ALA A 127 11.20 -3.65 18.62
C ALA A 127 11.18 -2.15 18.33
N ALA A 128 12.31 -1.47 18.57
CA ALA A 128 12.43 -0.03 18.33
C ALA A 128 12.33 0.37 16.85
N ASN A 129 12.59 -0.57 15.93
CA ASN A 129 12.50 -0.38 14.48
C ASN A 129 12.44 -1.74 13.77
N GLY A 130 12.07 -1.75 12.49
CA GLY A 130 11.98 -2.93 11.65
C GLY A 130 13.28 -3.40 10.98
N LEU A 131 14.45 -2.83 11.32
CA LEU A 131 15.71 -3.11 10.58
C LEU A 131 16.09 -4.59 10.62
N ARG A 132 15.92 -5.26 11.76
CA ARG A 132 16.31 -6.67 11.91
C ARG A 132 15.45 -7.57 11.02
N GLY A 133 14.14 -7.38 11.00
CA GLY A 133 13.26 -8.12 10.10
C GLY A 133 13.51 -7.77 8.63
N PHE A 134 13.82 -6.51 8.32
CA PHE A 134 14.17 -6.08 6.98
C PHE A 134 15.47 -6.72 6.47
N LYS A 135 16.49 -6.88 7.33
CA LYS A 135 17.72 -7.61 6.99
C LYS A 135 17.44 -9.05 6.57
N ARG A 136 16.60 -9.75 7.33
CA ARG A 136 16.15 -11.11 6.96
C ARG A 136 15.35 -11.13 5.67
N PHE A 137 14.57 -10.08 5.39
CA PHE A 137 13.86 -9.95 4.12
C PHE A 137 14.85 -9.83 2.96
N LEU A 138 15.84 -8.93 3.04
CA LEU A 138 16.87 -8.79 2.00
C LEU A 138 17.67 -10.08 1.78
N GLU A 139 18.01 -10.81 2.84
CA GLU A 139 18.66 -12.14 2.71
C GLU A 139 17.82 -13.14 1.92
N ARG A 140 16.49 -13.07 1.99
CA ARG A 140 15.60 -13.90 1.17
C ARG A 140 15.57 -13.42 -0.27
N VAL A 141 15.47 -12.10 -0.49
CA VAL A 141 15.48 -11.50 -1.83
C VAL A 141 16.76 -11.88 -2.57
N GLU A 142 17.92 -11.81 -1.91
CA GLU A 142 19.24 -12.17 -2.47
C GLU A 142 19.36 -13.66 -2.85
N ARG A 143 18.54 -14.53 -2.27
CA ARG A 143 18.48 -15.97 -2.61
C ARG A 143 17.52 -16.26 -3.77
N CYS A 144 16.72 -15.29 -4.21
CA CYS A 144 15.77 -15.47 -5.30
C CYS A 144 16.45 -15.13 -6.64
N PRO A 145 16.69 -16.12 -7.52
CA PRO A 145 17.36 -15.87 -8.79
C PRO A 145 16.50 -14.96 -9.68
N GLY A 146 17.17 -14.01 -10.34
CA GLY A 146 16.60 -13.11 -11.34
C GLY A 146 15.80 -11.92 -10.80
N ILE A 147 15.45 -11.88 -9.50
CA ILE A 147 14.58 -10.82 -8.96
C ILE A 147 15.28 -9.46 -8.87
N LEU A 148 16.57 -9.46 -8.53
CA LEU A 148 17.33 -8.23 -8.32
C LEU A 148 17.99 -7.75 -9.62
N PRO A 149 18.12 -6.42 -9.81
CA PRO A 149 18.86 -5.87 -10.94
C PRO A 149 20.34 -6.29 -10.92
N PRO A 150 21.02 -6.32 -12.08
CA PRO A 150 22.43 -6.70 -12.17
C PRO A 150 23.38 -5.83 -11.33
N TRP A 151 23.01 -4.58 -11.06
CA TRP A 151 23.82 -3.63 -10.31
C TRP A 151 23.71 -3.78 -8.78
N TRP A 152 22.84 -4.66 -8.26
CA TRP A 152 22.58 -4.81 -6.81
C TRP A 152 23.81 -5.21 -5.97
N ASP A 153 24.92 -5.60 -6.60
CA ASP A 153 26.12 -6.08 -5.91
C ASP A 153 26.56 -5.15 -4.76
N ALA A 154 26.66 -5.71 -3.57
CA ALA A 154 26.96 -5.02 -2.30
C ALA A 154 26.06 -3.83 -1.89
N LYS A 155 24.91 -3.59 -2.56
CA LYS A 155 24.01 -2.44 -2.31
C LYS A 155 23.12 -2.57 -1.07
N LYS A 156 23.11 -3.74 -0.44
CA LYS A 156 22.33 -4.04 0.76
C LYS A 156 22.47 -2.99 1.87
N LYS A 157 23.71 -2.55 2.15
CA LYS A 157 23.98 -1.59 3.23
C LYS A 157 23.44 -0.19 2.93
N GLU A 158 23.44 0.22 1.67
CA GLU A 158 22.87 1.50 1.22
C GLU A 158 21.34 1.47 1.38
N CYS A 159 20.71 0.37 0.98
CA CYS A 159 19.27 0.14 1.17
C CYS A 159 18.86 0.16 2.65
N GLU A 160 19.62 -0.52 3.52
CA GLU A 160 19.42 -0.47 4.98
C GLU A 160 19.55 0.95 5.53
N THR A 161 20.51 1.73 5.02
CA THR A 161 20.74 3.11 5.45
C THR A 161 19.58 4.02 5.06
N LEU A 162 19.04 3.86 3.84
CA LEU A 162 17.83 4.57 3.42
C LEU A 162 16.67 4.26 4.38
N GLY A 163 16.44 2.99 4.69
CA GLY A 163 15.38 2.55 5.59
C GLY A 163 15.47 3.07 7.02
N MET A 164 16.66 3.50 7.46
CA MET A 164 16.88 4.04 8.81
C MET A 164 17.02 5.56 8.86
N THR A 165 16.95 6.22 7.71
CA THR A 165 16.99 7.69 7.65
C THR A 165 15.70 8.25 8.26
N PRO A 166 15.76 9.14 9.28
CA PRO A 166 14.57 9.71 9.91
C PRO A 166 13.76 10.63 9.01
N SER A 167 12.45 10.69 9.28
CA SER A 167 11.54 11.69 8.72
C SER A 167 11.41 11.66 7.18
N GLN A 168 11.79 10.55 6.56
CA GLN A 168 11.51 10.26 5.15
C GLN A 168 10.46 9.14 5.04
N TRP A 169 9.92 8.96 3.85
CA TRP A 169 8.77 8.09 3.61
C TRP A 169 9.02 6.60 3.90
N HIS A 170 10.16 6.05 3.48
CA HIS A 170 10.56 4.65 3.62
C HIS A 170 11.17 4.34 5.01
N ASP A 171 10.67 4.94 6.10
CA ASP A 171 11.27 4.78 7.43
C ASP A 171 10.81 3.48 8.10
N LEU A 172 11.76 2.59 8.39
CA LEU A 172 11.54 1.29 9.03
C LEU A 172 11.07 1.39 10.50
N ARG A 173 11.05 2.58 11.09
CA ARG A 173 10.41 2.83 12.40
C ARG A 173 8.90 3.06 12.30
N SER A 174 8.40 3.24 11.08
CA SER A 174 7.01 3.64 10.84
C SER A 174 6.25 2.53 10.12
N ALA A 175 5.06 2.22 10.64
CA ALA A 175 4.07 1.40 9.94
C ALA A 175 3.68 2.03 8.59
N VAL A 176 3.12 1.23 7.70
CA VAL A 176 2.52 1.71 6.45
C VAL A 176 1.22 0.96 6.19
N GLU A 177 0.12 1.68 5.98
CA GLU A 177 -1.16 1.09 5.61
C GLU A 177 -1.32 1.03 4.08
N LYS A 178 -2.26 0.21 3.60
CA LYS A 178 -2.61 0.13 2.18
C LYS A 178 -2.93 1.52 1.58
N SER A 179 -3.65 2.36 2.32
CA SER A 179 -4.01 3.71 1.86
C SER A 179 -2.79 4.60 1.68
N ASP A 180 -1.81 4.48 2.58
CA ASP A 180 -0.61 5.31 2.52
C ASP A 180 0.23 4.95 1.28
N ILE A 181 0.32 3.66 0.95
CA ILE A 181 0.95 3.18 -0.29
C ILE A 181 0.23 3.75 -1.53
N ILE A 182 -1.11 3.72 -1.56
CA ILE A 182 -1.89 4.26 -2.68
C ILE A 182 -1.64 5.77 -2.81
N GLU A 183 -1.60 6.50 -1.70
CA GLU A 183 -1.34 7.94 -1.70
C GLU A 183 0.07 8.26 -2.18
N GLN A 184 1.07 7.52 -1.70
CA GLN A 184 2.47 7.71 -2.08
C GLN A 184 2.68 7.48 -3.57
N TYR A 185 2.19 6.35 -4.09
CA TYR A 185 2.48 5.90 -5.45
C TYR A 185 1.43 6.35 -6.48
N GLY A 186 0.28 6.85 -6.03
CA GLY A 186 -0.79 7.33 -6.91
C GLY A 186 -1.49 6.24 -7.73
N ASP A 187 -1.36 4.96 -7.34
CA ASP A 187 -1.97 3.82 -8.03
C ASP A 187 -2.66 2.88 -7.03
N SER A 188 -3.96 2.66 -7.23
CA SER A 188 -4.79 1.77 -6.40
C SER A 188 -4.35 0.31 -6.46
N ARG A 189 -3.63 -0.07 -7.52
CA ARG A 189 -3.08 -1.41 -7.75
C ARG A 189 -1.65 -1.56 -7.21
N PHE A 190 -1.00 -0.49 -6.76
CA PHE A 190 0.38 -0.56 -6.27
C PHE A 190 0.57 -1.45 -5.04
N PRO A 191 -0.33 -1.45 -4.02
CA PRO A 191 -0.24 -2.40 -2.92
C PRO A 191 -0.26 -3.86 -3.39
N MET A 192 -0.97 -4.15 -4.49
CA MET A 192 -0.99 -5.48 -5.10
C MET A 192 0.40 -5.86 -5.62
N GLN A 193 1.08 -4.93 -6.30
CA GLN A 193 2.42 -5.16 -6.83
C GLN A 193 3.41 -5.51 -5.71
N LEU A 194 3.39 -4.74 -4.61
CA LEU A 194 4.23 -4.98 -3.43
C LEU A 194 3.94 -6.34 -2.78
N ARG A 195 2.67 -6.70 -2.64
CA ARG A 195 2.25 -7.98 -2.06
C ARG A 195 2.68 -9.17 -2.91
N MET A 196 2.47 -9.10 -4.21
CA MET A 196 2.90 -10.14 -5.16
C MET A 196 4.42 -10.29 -5.18
N PHE A 197 5.15 -9.16 -5.16
CA PHE A 197 6.60 -9.20 -5.02
C PHE A 197 7.01 -9.91 -3.73
N ALA A 198 6.44 -9.52 -2.59
CA ALA A 198 6.76 -10.14 -1.31
C ALA A 198 6.39 -11.63 -1.28
N GLU A 199 5.25 -12.03 -1.84
CA GLU A 199 4.87 -13.44 -1.97
C GLU A 199 5.91 -14.24 -2.75
N SER A 200 6.46 -13.70 -3.85
CA SER A 200 7.52 -14.35 -4.62
C SER A 200 8.82 -14.57 -3.84
N VAL A 201 9.07 -13.75 -2.82
CA VAL A 201 10.24 -13.80 -1.94
C VAL A 201 10.00 -14.72 -0.73
N TYR A 202 8.83 -14.64 -0.11
CA TYR A 202 8.47 -15.44 1.08
C TYR A 202 7.96 -16.85 0.72
N GLY A 203 7.50 -17.07 -0.51
CA GLY A 203 6.86 -18.30 -0.96
C GLY A 203 5.43 -18.49 -0.44
N ARG A 204 4.84 -17.48 0.21
CA ARG A 204 3.45 -17.52 0.71
C ARG A 204 2.83 -16.13 0.80
N ALA A 205 1.54 -16.04 0.51
CA ALA A 205 0.71 -14.86 0.77
C ALA A 205 0.38 -14.74 2.27
N PRO A 206 0.04 -13.52 2.77
CA PRO A 206 -0.41 -13.32 4.14
C PRO A 206 -1.56 -14.25 4.53
N SER A 207 -2.63 -14.36 3.74
CA SER A 207 -3.82 -15.18 4.01
C SER A 207 -3.68 -16.68 3.71
N GLY A 208 -2.48 -17.15 3.38
CA GLY A 208 -2.23 -18.54 2.95
C GLY A 208 -2.79 -18.93 1.58
N THR A 209 -3.68 -18.12 0.97
CA THR A 209 -4.21 -18.34 -0.38
C THR A 209 -3.23 -17.88 -1.44
N SER A 210 -2.88 -18.77 -2.39
CA SER A 210 -1.98 -18.42 -3.50
C SER A 210 -2.49 -17.24 -4.32
N GLY A 211 -1.62 -16.25 -4.56
CA GLY A 211 -1.92 -15.08 -5.40
C GLY A 211 -1.90 -15.38 -6.91
N THR A 212 -1.64 -16.61 -7.34
CA THR A 212 -1.42 -16.95 -8.77
C THR A 212 -2.59 -16.58 -9.67
N ALA A 213 -3.83 -16.89 -9.29
CA ALA A 213 -5.00 -16.57 -10.12
C ALA A 213 -5.19 -15.06 -10.30
N MET A 214 -4.96 -14.30 -9.23
CA MET A 214 -5.01 -12.84 -9.27
C MET A 214 -3.87 -12.28 -10.13
N SER A 215 -2.65 -12.82 -10.01
CA SER A 215 -1.52 -12.47 -10.87
C SER A 215 -1.84 -12.64 -12.34
N GLN A 216 -2.35 -13.82 -12.73
CA GLN A 216 -2.72 -14.11 -14.12
C GLN A 216 -3.79 -13.16 -14.65
N MET A 217 -4.79 -12.81 -13.83
CA MET A 217 -5.80 -11.83 -14.17
C MET A 217 -5.20 -10.44 -14.42
N MET A 218 -4.29 -9.98 -13.56
CA MET A 218 -3.63 -8.67 -13.74
C MET A 218 -2.76 -8.64 -15.00
N VAL A 219 -2.03 -9.73 -15.28
CA VAL A 219 -1.22 -9.86 -16.50
C VAL A 219 -2.11 -9.85 -17.75
N ALA A 220 -3.26 -10.53 -17.72
CA ALA A 220 -4.21 -10.50 -18.84
C ALA A 220 -4.78 -9.09 -19.09
N MET A 221 -5.05 -8.33 -18.02
CA MET A 221 -5.48 -6.92 -18.12
C MET A 221 -4.42 -6.04 -18.79
N GLU A 222 -3.15 -6.15 -18.40
CA GLU A 222 -2.03 -5.45 -19.05
C GLU A 222 -1.81 -5.87 -20.52
N GLN A 223 -2.37 -7.01 -20.92
CA GLN A 223 -2.35 -7.51 -22.29
C GLN A 223 -3.55 -7.08 -23.13
N GLY A 224 -4.49 -6.33 -22.56
CA GLY A 224 -5.74 -5.99 -23.24
C GLY A 224 -6.64 -7.20 -23.47
N LYS A 225 -6.40 -8.30 -22.75
CA LYS A 225 -7.15 -9.57 -22.88
C LYS A 225 -8.29 -9.71 -21.87
N ALA A 226 -8.62 -8.63 -21.15
CA ALA A 226 -9.61 -8.62 -20.07
C ALA A 226 -10.67 -7.52 -20.25
N GLU A 227 -11.11 -7.31 -21.49
CA GLU A 227 -12.21 -6.39 -21.80
C GLU A 227 -13.49 -6.82 -21.05
N GLY A 228 -14.08 -5.89 -20.29
CA GLY A 228 -15.32 -6.11 -19.55
C GLY A 228 -15.19 -6.55 -18.08
N MET A 229 -13.98 -6.71 -17.54
CA MET A 229 -13.77 -7.18 -16.16
C MET A 229 -13.33 -6.08 -15.15
N GLU A 230 -13.37 -4.80 -15.57
CA GLU A 230 -12.95 -3.64 -14.77
C GLU A 230 -13.90 -3.32 -13.61
N SER A 231 -15.21 -3.51 -13.79
CA SER A 231 -16.24 -3.17 -12.80
C SER A 231 -16.27 -4.13 -11.60
N HIS A 232 -15.90 -5.41 -11.80
CA HIS A 232 -15.89 -6.43 -10.74
C HIS A 232 -14.66 -6.39 -9.83
N MET A 233 -13.59 -5.69 -10.22
CA MET A 233 -12.29 -5.76 -9.52
C MET A 233 -12.23 -4.89 -8.26
N MET A 234 -12.95 -3.75 -8.22
CA MET A 234 -13.10 -2.97 -6.98
C MET A 234 -13.73 -3.86 -5.88
N ASP A 235 -14.66 -4.72 -6.26
CA ASP A 235 -15.43 -5.61 -5.39
C ASP A 235 -14.62 -6.84 -4.95
N MET A 236 -13.78 -7.41 -5.83
CA MET A 236 -12.91 -8.55 -5.49
C MET A 236 -11.78 -8.20 -4.51
N SER A 237 -11.27 -6.95 -4.55
CA SER A 237 -10.34 -6.45 -3.54
C SER A 237 -10.97 -6.36 -2.15
N ALA A 238 -12.30 -6.17 -2.09
CA ALA A 238 -13.09 -6.19 -0.86
C ALA A 238 -13.51 -7.61 -0.47
N ALA A 239 -13.73 -8.51 -1.43
CA ALA A 239 -14.15 -9.89 -1.22
C ALA A 239 -13.04 -10.79 -0.65
N MET A 240 -11.77 -10.54 -1.02
CA MET A 240 -10.61 -11.27 -0.49
C MET A 240 -10.14 -10.75 0.89
N LEU A 241 -10.69 -9.64 1.37
CA LEU A 241 -10.52 -9.12 2.73
C LEU A 241 -11.61 -9.67 3.68
N GLY A 242 -11.95 -10.96 3.52
CA GLY A 242 -13.11 -11.59 4.14
C GLY A 242 -13.36 -11.17 5.59
N ARG A 243 -14.56 -10.59 5.80
CA ARG A 243 -15.37 -10.68 7.03
C ARG A 243 -14.60 -10.48 8.36
N ARG A 244 -14.50 -9.24 8.83
CA ARG A 244 -15.39 -8.64 9.87
C ARG A 244 -14.88 -7.27 10.29
#